data_AF-A0A1W9M5V7-F1
#
_entry.id   AF-A0A1W9M5V7-F1
#
_cell.length_a   1.000
_cell.length_b   1.000
_cell.length_c   1.000
_cell.angle_alpha   90.00
_cell.angle_beta   90.00
_cell.angle_gamma   90.00
#
_symmetry.space_group_name_H-M   'P 1'
#
loop_
_entity.id
_entity.type
_entity.pdbx_description
1 polymer ?
#
loop_
_entity_poly.entity_id
_entity_poly.type
_entity_poly.pdbx_seq_one_letter_code
_entity_poly.pdbx_strand_id
1 'polypeptide(L)'
;MDFIGNWHITEMEMWDADYVNMEVQAYIKIKKNGSGEFQFGLVHGYLDGKSVSYTDGDKFEFSWEGNDEMDEASGSGWVRIKHDNKNELEGEFRFFQGDDSTFVAKRVSSSKVK
;
A
#
# COMPACT_ATOMS: atom_id res chain seq x y z
N MET A 1 5.15 -1.05 -14.74
CA MET A 1 5.42 0.39 -14.45
C MET A 1 4.19 1.09 -13.86
N ASP A 2 3.02 0.46 -13.90
CA ASP A 2 1.74 1.08 -13.52
C ASP A 2 1.58 1.28 -12.01
N PHE A 3 2.36 0.60 -11.16
CA PHE A 3 2.26 0.76 -9.71
C PHE A 3 2.98 2.02 -9.19
N ILE A 4 3.89 2.60 -9.98
CA ILE A 4 4.73 3.73 -9.55
C ILE A 4 3.84 4.95 -9.28
N GLY A 5 4.04 5.58 -8.12
CA GLY A 5 3.32 6.78 -7.71
C GLY A 5 2.95 6.77 -6.23
N ASN A 6 2.18 7.79 -5.84
CA ASN A 6 1.54 7.87 -4.53
C ASN A 6 0.09 7.42 -4.67
N TRP A 7 -0.36 6.63 -3.71
CA TRP A 7 -1.71 6.09 -3.65
C TRP A 7 -2.26 6.33 -2.25
N HIS A 8 -3.44 6.94 -2.14
CA HIS A 8 -4.12 7.08 -0.85
C HIS A 8 -4.95 5.84 -0.58
N ILE A 9 -4.72 5.18 0.54
CA ILE A 9 -5.52 4.05 1.00
C ILE A 9 -6.88 4.63 1.44
N THR A 10 -7.95 4.16 0.82
CA THR A 10 -9.31 4.66 1.06
C THR A 10 -10.16 3.68 1.85
N GLU A 11 -9.82 2.39 1.81
CA GLU A 11 -10.56 1.32 2.49
C GLU A 11 -9.56 0.27 2.95
N MET A 12 -9.80 -0.31 4.14
CA MET A 12 -9.11 -1.49 4.66
C MET A 12 -10.14 -2.45 5.26
N GLU A 13 -9.82 -3.73 5.25
CA GLU A 13 -10.71 -4.78 5.75
C GLU A 13 -10.81 -4.80 7.28
N MET A 14 -9.68 -4.68 7.99
CA MET A 14 -9.65 -4.82 9.44
C MET A 14 -9.98 -3.54 10.21
N TRP A 15 -9.78 -2.37 9.59
CA TRP A 15 -9.84 -1.08 10.28
C TRP A 15 -10.71 -0.06 9.54
N ASP A 16 -11.44 0.77 10.29
CA ASP A 16 -12.24 1.85 9.73
C ASP A 16 -11.40 3.05 9.28
N ALA A 17 -12.04 3.98 8.57
CA ALA A 17 -11.37 5.15 8.01
C ALA A 17 -10.81 6.10 9.08
N ASP A 18 -11.41 6.14 10.28
CA ASP A 18 -10.96 7.02 11.36
C ASP A 18 -9.65 6.50 11.95
N TYR A 19 -9.53 5.18 12.14
CA TYR A 19 -8.26 4.56 12.52
C TYR A 19 -7.23 4.65 11.40
N VAL A 20 -7.58 4.25 10.18
CA VAL A 20 -6.66 4.19 9.04
C VAL A 20 -6.01 5.55 8.78
N ASN A 21 -6.75 6.65 8.96
CA ASN A 21 -6.25 8.01 8.72
C ASN A 21 -5.87 8.77 10.02
N MET A 22 -5.64 8.06 11.12
CA MET A 22 -5.45 8.66 12.45
C MET A 22 -4.31 9.68 12.50
N GLU A 23 -3.11 9.31 12.04
CA GLU A 23 -1.94 10.20 12.07
C GLU A 23 -1.77 11.01 10.78
N VAL A 24 -2.00 10.37 9.63
CA VAL A 24 -1.87 10.96 8.29
C VAL A 24 -2.93 10.37 7.37
N GLN A 25 -3.21 11.05 6.26
CA GLN A 25 -3.91 10.41 5.14
C GLN A 25 -3.16 9.13 4.75
N ALA A 26 -3.80 7.98 4.95
CA ALA A 26 -3.19 6.69 4.71
C ALA A 26 -2.72 6.56 3.27
N TYR A 27 -1.53 6.01 3.08
CA TYR A 27 -0.93 5.95 1.75
C TYR A 27 0.03 4.77 1.59
N ILE A 28 0.24 4.41 0.32
CA ILE A 28 1.37 3.60 -0.14
C ILE A 28 2.03 4.32 -1.31
N LYS A 29 3.35 4.38 -1.28
CA LYS A 29 4.16 5.02 -2.32
C LYS A 29 5.18 4.05 -2.87
N ILE A 30 5.16 3.89 -4.18
CA ILE A 30 6.04 2.97 -4.90
C ILE A 30 6.93 3.78 -5.84
N LYS A 31 8.25 3.63 -5.69
CA LYS A 31 9.29 4.30 -6.49
C LYS A 31 9.70 3.39 -7.65
N LYS A 32 10.35 4.00 -8.65
CA LYS A 32 10.74 3.32 -9.90
C LYS A 32 11.71 2.15 -9.69
N ASN A 33 12.52 2.20 -8.64
CA ASN A 33 13.48 1.16 -8.29
C ASN A 33 12.86 -0.01 -7.49
N GLY A 34 11.55 0.00 -7.24
CA GLY A 34 10.89 -1.04 -6.44
C GLY A 34 10.85 -0.76 -4.94
N SER A 35 11.55 0.28 -4.46
CA SER A 35 11.43 0.68 -3.06
C SER A 35 10.26 1.63 -2.84
N GLY A 36 9.89 1.85 -1.59
CA GLY A 36 8.73 2.65 -1.24
C GLY A 36 8.59 2.90 0.25
N GLU A 37 7.49 3.54 0.60
CA GLU A 37 7.10 3.78 1.99
C GLU A 37 5.57 3.82 2.08
N PHE A 38 5.04 3.52 3.25
CA PHE A 38 3.61 3.54 3.52
C PHE A 38 3.35 3.98 4.95
N GLN A 39 2.13 4.44 5.20
CA GLN A 39 1.61 4.65 6.55
C GLN A 39 0.08 4.51 6.54
N PHE A 40 -0.45 3.85 7.57
CA PHE A 40 -1.88 3.81 7.89
C PHE A 40 -2.03 3.59 9.41
N GLY A 41 -2.94 4.31 10.04
CA GLY A 41 -3.07 4.32 11.50
C GLY A 41 -1.73 4.61 12.17
N LEU A 42 -1.30 3.69 13.03
CA LEU A 42 -0.02 3.73 13.75
C LEU A 42 1.05 2.82 13.12
N VAL A 43 0.74 2.22 11.97
CA VAL A 43 1.68 1.37 11.23
C VAL A 43 2.35 2.21 10.16
N HIS A 44 3.68 2.18 10.12
CA HIS A 44 4.46 2.84 9.07
C HIS A 44 5.71 2.03 8.75
N GLY A 45 6.16 2.11 7.51
CA GLY A 45 7.33 1.34 7.11
C GLY A 45 7.86 1.67 5.72
N TYR A 46 9.01 1.09 5.42
CA TYR A 46 9.60 1.06 4.10
C TYR A 46 9.34 -0.28 3.45
N LEU A 47 9.16 -0.26 2.13
CA LEU A 47 8.95 -1.47 1.35
C LEU A 47 10.01 -1.59 0.26
N ASP A 48 10.32 -2.84 -0.12
CA ASP A 48 11.12 -3.19 -1.28
C ASP A 48 10.44 -4.34 -2.02
N GLY A 49 10.32 -4.22 -3.34
CA GLY A 49 9.51 -5.13 -4.12
C GLY A 49 9.75 -5.07 -5.62
N LYS A 50 9.01 -5.91 -6.34
CA LYS A 50 9.12 -6.05 -7.80
C LYS A 50 7.78 -6.37 -8.44
N SER A 51 7.62 -6.00 -9.70
CA SER A 51 6.47 -6.43 -10.50
C SER A 51 6.65 -7.88 -10.96
N VAL A 52 5.62 -8.69 -10.79
CA VAL A 52 5.53 -10.11 -11.16
C VAL A 52 4.28 -10.30 -12.01
N SER A 53 4.44 -10.93 -13.18
CA SER A 53 3.32 -11.20 -14.08
C SER A 53 2.64 -12.51 -13.74
N TYR A 54 1.32 -12.46 -13.55
CA TYR A 54 0.47 -13.63 -13.36
C TYR A 54 -0.51 -13.79 -14.52
N THR A 55 -1.15 -14.96 -14.62
CA THR A 55 -2.18 -15.23 -15.63
C THR A 55 -3.43 -14.36 -15.45
N ASP A 56 -3.69 -13.87 -14.23
CA ASP A 56 -4.83 -13.03 -13.86
C ASP A 56 -4.49 -11.52 -13.77
N GLY A 57 -3.25 -11.15 -14.07
CA GLY A 57 -2.77 -9.76 -14.12
C GLY A 57 -1.41 -9.56 -13.43
N ASP A 58 -0.76 -8.43 -13.71
CA ASP A 58 0.49 -8.09 -13.04
C ASP A 58 0.22 -7.68 -11.57
N LYS A 59 1.10 -8.12 -10.67
CA LYS A 59 1.14 -7.68 -9.27
C LYS A 59 2.48 -7.04 -8.95
N PHE A 60 2.50 -6.10 -8.02
CA PHE A 60 3.72 -5.67 -7.37
C PHE A 60 3.78 -6.33 -6.00
N GLU A 61 4.74 -7.22 -5.81
CA GLU A 61 4.98 -7.91 -4.55
C GLU A 61 6.11 -7.25 -3.80
N PHE A 62 5.96 -7.10 -2.49
CA PHE A 62 6.93 -6.43 -1.65
C PHE A 62 7.08 -7.10 -0.28
N SER A 63 8.27 -6.96 0.30
CA SER A 63 8.51 -7.10 1.74
C SER A 63 8.61 -5.72 2.37
N TRP A 64 8.32 -5.60 3.66
CA TRP A 64 8.42 -4.34 4.37
C TRP A 64 8.93 -4.51 5.80
N GLU A 65 9.53 -3.44 6.30
CA GLU A 65 9.99 -3.28 7.68
C GLU A 65 9.59 -1.89 8.20
N GLY A 66 9.32 -1.79 9.50
CA GLY A 66 8.79 -0.57 10.09
C GLY A 66 8.39 -0.76 11.54
N ASN A 67 7.35 -0.04 11.96
CA ASN A 67 6.79 -0.17 13.30
C ASN A 67 5.26 -0.26 13.24
N ASP A 68 4.70 -0.94 14.22
CA ASP A 68 3.32 -0.81 14.65
C ASP A 68 3.34 -0.14 16.03
N GLU A 69 2.85 1.10 16.10
CA GLU A 69 3.01 1.98 17.26
C GLU A 69 4.49 2.22 17.64
N MET A 70 4.97 1.53 18.67
CA MET A 70 6.33 1.63 19.23
C MET A 70 7.11 0.32 19.09
N ASP A 71 6.49 -0.70 18.49
CA ASP A 71 7.08 -2.03 18.35
C ASP A 71 7.53 -2.27 16.90
N GLU A 72 8.71 -2.86 16.74
CA GLU A 72 9.22 -3.23 15.42
C GLU A 72 8.27 -4.24 14.76
N ALA A 73 7.86 -3.93 13.53
CA ALA A 73 6.98 -4.75 12.74
C ALA A 73 7.57 -4.97 11.35
N SER A 74 7.25 -6.11 10.75
CA SER A 74 7.68 -6.45 9.40
C SER A 74 6.69 -7.38 8.75
N GLY A 75 6.83 -7.56 7.44
CA GLY A 75 5.99 -8.49 6.72
C GLY A 75 6.13 -8.41 5.21
N SER A 76 5.05 -8.74 4.53
CA SER A 76 5.00 -8.74 3.06
C SER A 76 3.64 -8.25 2.56
N GLY A 77 3.50 -8.13 1.25
CA GLY A 77 2.25 -7.73 0.66
C GLY A 77 2.31 -7.72 -0.86
N TRP A 78 1.16 -7.39 -1.45
CA TRP A 78 1.05 -7.21 -2.88
C TRP A 78 0.07 -6.10 -3.21
N VAL A 79 0.22 -5.48 -4.38
CA VAL A 79 -0.81 -4.63 -4.99
C VAL A 79 -1.04 -5.02 -6.45
N ARG A 80 -2.27 -4.86 -6.92
CA ARG A 80 -2.66 -4.96 -8.32
C ARG A 80 -3.53 -3.78 -8.71
N ILE A 81 -3.39 -3.32 -9.95
CA ILE A 81 -4.31 -2.31 -10.50
C ILE A 81 -5.66 -2.98 -10.76
N LYS A 82 -6.76 -2.36 -10.33
CA LYS A 82 -8.10 -2.88 -10.61
C LYS A 82 -8.36 -2.88 -12.13
N HIS A 83 -8.87 -4.00 -12.64
CA HIS A 83 -9.18 -4.16 -14.07
C HIS A 83 -10.13 -3.07 -14.58
N ASP A 84 -11.10 -2.68 -13.76
CA ASP A 84 -12.12 -1.69 -14.13
C ASP A 84 -11.65 -0.23 -14.01
N ASN A 85 -10.62 0.04 -13.19
CA ASN A 85 -10.17 1.42 -12.92
C ASN A 85 -8.66 1.49 -12.69
N LYS A 86 -7.94 2.06 -13.68
CA LYS A 86 -6.47 2.23 -13.63
C LYS A 86 -5.97 3.22 -12.56
N ASN A 87 -6.86 4.01 -11.99
CA ASN A 87 -6.57 4.92 -10.88
C ASN A 87 -6.85 4.30 -9.52
N GLU A 88 -7.25 3.02 -9.47
CA GLU A 88 -7.42 2.27 -8.24
C GLU A 88 -6.51 1.05 -8.23
N LEU A 89 -5.94 0.79 -7.07
CA LEU A 89 -5.30 -0.47 -6.76
C LEU A 89 -6.05 -1.15 -5.62
N GLU A 90 -5.92 -2.46 -5.59
CA GLU A 90 -6.22 -3.26 -4.42
C GLU A 90 -4.97 -4.04 -4.03
N GLY A 91 -4.87 -4.38 -2.77
CA GLY A 91 -3.71 -5.06 -2.25
C GLY A 91 -3.98 -5.68 -0.90
N GLU A 92 -2.91 -6.21 -0.34
CA GLU A 92 -2.90 -6.86 0.97
C GLU A 92 -1.60 -6.51 1.68
N PHE A 93 -1.72 -6.14 2.95
CA PHE A 93 -0.61 -6.13 3.89
C PHE A 93 -0.68 -7.39 4.74
N ARG A 94 0.45 -8.07 4.89
CA ARG A 94 0.63 -9.23 5.74
C ARG A 94 1.65 -8.91 6.81
N PHE A 95 1.31 -9.15 8.06
CA PHE A 95 2.20 -8.97 9.19
C PHE A 95 2.91 -10.28 9.52
N PHE A 96 4.22 -10.23 9.73
CA PHE A 96 4.96 -11.39 10.20
C PHE A 96 4.46 -11.79 11.59
N GLN A 97 3.87 -12.98 11.70
CA GLN A 97 3.18 -13.47 12.92
C GLN A 97 2.00 -12.60 13.37
N GLY A 98 1.39 -11.85 12.44
CA GLY A 98 0.17 -11.09 12.68
C GLY A 98 -0.93 -11.48 11.70
N ASP A 99 -1.93 -10.61 11.63
CA ASP A 99 -3.05 -10.75 10.70
C ASP A 99 -2.73 -10.11 9.34
N ASP A 100 -3.51 -10.51 8.35
CA ASP A 100 -3.46 -9.95 7.00
C ASP A 100 -4.66 -9.01 6.81
N SER A 101 -4.48 -7.86 6.15
CA SER A 101 -5.58 -6.98 5.79
C SER A 101 -5.52 -6.64 4.32
N THR A 102 -6.63 -6.86 3.62
CA THR A 102 -6.82 -6.29 2.29
C THR A 102 -7.11 -4.79 2.36
N PHE A 103 -6.83 -4.09 1.27
CA PHE A 103 -7.05 -2.65 1.15
C PHE A 103 -7.32 -2.22 -0.30
N VAL A 104 -7.93 -1.04 -0.45
CA VAL A 104 -8.10 -0.33 -1.71
C VAL A 104 -7.42 1.02 -1.61
N ALA A 105 -6.70 1.43 -2.66
CA ALA A 105 -6.08 2.74 -2.73
C ALA A 105 -6.31 3.45 -4.07
N LYS A 106 -6.41 4.77 -4.03
CA LYS A 106 -6.62 5.64 -5.19
C LYS A 106 -5.36 6.41 -5.54
N ARG A 107 -5.06 6.50 -6.82
CA ARG A 107 -3.90 7.26 -7.31
C ARG A 107 -4.07 8.73 -6.97
N VAL A 108 -3.03 9.32 -6.39
CA VAL A 108 -3.00 10.77 -6.17
C VAL A 108 -2.80 11.46 -7.51
N SER A 109 -3.87 12.05 -8.04
CA SER A 109 -3.74 12.93 -9.20
C SER A 109 -3.04 14.21 -8.76
N SER A 110 -1.95 14.57 -9.45
CA SER A 110 -1.34 15.88 -9.27
C SER A 110 -2.34 16.92 -9.76
N SER A 111 -3.11 17.51 -8.85
CA SER A 111 -3.80 18.76 -9.17
C SER A 111 -2.70 19.76 -9.48
N LYS A 112 -2.62 20.24 -10.73
CA LYS A 112 -1.83 21.42 -11.07
C LYS A 112 -2.33 22.53 -10.14
N VAL A 113 -1.55 22.86 -9.12
CA VAL A 113 -1.74 24.10 -8.37
C VAL A 113 -1.67 25.22 -9.42
N LYS A 114 -2.80 25.89 -9.64
CA LYS A 114 -2.87 27.10 -10.43
C LYS A 114 -2.18 28.24 -9.71
#